data_AF-A0A3M0X0B0-F1
#
_entry.id   AF-A0A3M0X0B0-F1
#
_cell.length_a   1.000
_cell.length_b   1.000
_cell.length_c   1.000
_cell.angle_alpha   90.00
_cell.angle_beta   90.00
_cell.angle_gamma   90.00
#
_symmetry.space_group_name_H-M   'P 1'
#
loop_
_entity.id
_entity.type
_entity.pdbx_description
1 polymer ?
#
loop_
_entity_poly.entity_id
_entity_poly.type
_entity_poly.pdbx_seq_one_letter_code
_entity_poly.pdbx_strand_id
1 'polypeptide(L)'
;MTILEALNWGKKQLEHISSANPMLDAQILLSACLNKPTSYLFANFEEKIPIETTNKYQRFIQRRQRQEPVSHILGKKEFYGRTFYINPHVLTPRPETEILIEQALPFIDQKTAVIDVGTGSGAIAITLAAEKQIPVIAIDISRQALAIAKHNAEKEKVADYIAFLQGDLLQPIFVKKFNFHNKTTIITANLPYIPHKKWLNLDNDVKKYEPKIALVGGVDGLDYYDRLLQQLKNNRHKFDSIII
;
A
#
# COMPACT_ATOMS: atom_id res chain seq x y z
N MET A 1 24.77 24.44 2.96
CA MET A 1 23.43 25.02 2.73
C MET A 1 22.65 24.97 4.04
N THR A 2 21.82 25.96 4.32
CA THR A 2 20.85 25.93 5.41
C THR A 2 19.62 25.10 5.03
N ILE A 3 18.75 24.81 6.00
CA ILE A 3 17.46 24.16 5.75
C ILE A 3 16.62 24.96 4.74
N LEU A 4 16.51 26.27 4.92
CA LEU A 4 15.75 27.12 4.00
C LEU A 4 16.34 27.14 2.59
N GLU A 5 17.67 27.23 2.46
CA GLU A 5 18.36 27.17 1.17
C GLU A 5 18.10 25.83 0.46
N ALA A 6 18.16 24.71 1.19
CA ALA A 6 17.90 23.39 0.65
C ALA A 6 16.45 23.23 0.16
N LEU A 7 15.47 23.70 0.93
CA LEU A 7 14.05 23.65 0.55
C LEU A 7 13.78 24.48 -0.72
N ASN A 8 14.32 25.70 -0.77
CA ASN A 8 14.16 26.57 -1.94
C ASN A 8 14.85 25.98 -3.18
N TRP A 9 16.05 25.42 -3.01
CA TRP A 9 16.74 24.71 -4.08
C TRP A 9 15.94 23.52 -4.58
N GLY A 10 15.47 22.65 -3.67
CA GLY A 10 14.69 21.46 -4.00
C GLY A 10 13.38 21.80 -4.69
N LYS A 11 12.63 22.78 -4.18
CA LYS A 11 11.42 23.30 -4.85
C LYS A 11 11.73 23.70 -6.29
N LYS A 12 12.74 24.54 -6.50
CA LYS A 12 13.14 25.01 -7.84
C LYS A 12 13.50 23.85 -8.78
N GLN A 13 14.15 22.80 -8.28
CA GLN A 13 14.47 21.61 -9.07
C GLN A 13 13.25 20.82 -9.53
N LEU A 14 12.10 20.97 -8.85
CA LEU A 14 10.88 20.19 -9.07
C LEU A 14 9.75 20.99 -9.72
N GLU A 15 9.89 22.31 -9.91
CA GLU A 15 8.84 23.21 -10.44
C GLU A 15 8.29 22.81 -11.82
N HIS A 16 9.10 22.17 -12.67
CA HIS A 16 8.69 21.76 -14.02
C HIS A 16 8.03 20.37 -14.10
N ILE A 17 7.84 19.69 -12.96
CA ILE A 17 7.30 18.34 -12.92
C ILE A 17 5.80 18.40 -12.65
N SER A 18 4.99 18.09 -13.67
CA SER A 18 3.53 18.22 -13.60
C SER A 18 2.86 17.40 -12.48
N SER A 19 3.42 16.25 -12.09
CA SER A 19 2.88 15.40 -11.02
C SER A 19 3.47 15.67 -9.64
N ALA A 20 4.30 16.71 -9.48
CA ALA A 20 4.89 17.06 -8.20
C ALA A 20 4.06 18.12 -7.47
N ASN A 21 4.11 18.09 -6.14
CA ASN A 21 3.89 19.28 -5.33
C ASN A 21 5.29 19.74 -4.89
N PRO A 22 5.94 20.66 -5.63
CA PRO A 22 7.39 20.86 -5.54
C PRO A 22 7.89 21.16 -4.14
N MET A 23 7.13 21.99 -3.39
CA MET A 23 7.50 22.35 -2.03
C MET A 23 7.25 21.19 -1.05
N LEU A 24 6.10 20.52 -1.16
CA LEU A 24 5.79 19.38 -0.29
C LEU A 24 6.79 18.23 -0.49
N ASP A 25 7.10 17.89 -1.75
CA ASP A 25 8.09 16.87 -2.10
C ASP A 25 9.47 17.24 -1.54
N ALA A 26 9.89 18.50 -1.72
CA ALA A 26 11.15 19.01 -1.16
C ALA A 26 11.21 18.88 0.37
N GLN A 27 10.11 19.19 1.07
CA GLN A 27 10.01 19.08 2.52
C GLN A 27 10.07 17.63 2.99
N ILE A 28 9.28 16.73 2.39
CA ILE A 28 9.23 15.31 2.76
C ILE A 28 10.60 14.65 2.52
N LEU A 29 11.23 14.90 1.38
CA LEU A 29 12.53 14.31 1.04
C LEU A 29 13.64 14.84 1.95
N LEU A 30 13.63 16.13 2.31
CA LEU A 30 14.63 16.71 3.22
C LEU A 30 14.44 16.19 4.65
N SER A 31 13.19 16.16 5.13
CA SER A 31 12.79 15.58 6.41
C SER A 31 13.30 14.14 6.56
N ALA A 32 13.14 13.32 5.51
CA ALA A 32 13.65 11.95 5.49
C ALA A 32 15.19 11.86 5.45
N CYS A 33 15.88 12.83 4.85
CA CYS A 33 17.34 12.87 4.85
C CYS A 33 17.89 13.21 6.24
N LEU A 34 17.24 14.14 6.95
CA LEU A 34 17.60 14.57 8.30
C LEU A 34 17.13 13.62 9.41
N ASN A 35 16.20 12.71 9.09
CA ASN A 35 15.50 11.88 10.08
C ASN A 35 14.81 12.74 11.16
N LYS A 36 14.12 13.79 10.72
CA LYS A 36 13.38 14.74 11.56
C LYS A 36 11.99 14.96 10.98
N PRO A 37 10.96 15.23 11.80
CA PRO A 37 9.63 15.56 11.29
C PRO A 37 9.66 16.86 10.48
N THR A 38 8.68 17.08 9.60
CA THR A 38 8.57 18.31 8.80
C THR A 38 8.48 19.56 9.69
N SER A 39 7.85 19.48 10.86
CA SER A 39 7.80 20.55 11.87
C SER A 39 9.19 21.05 12.30
N TYR A 40 10.18 20.17 12.35
CA TYR A 40 11.56 20.53 12.66
C TYR A 40 12.14 21.46 11.60
N LEU A 41 11.83 21.25 10.32
CA LEU A 41 12.35 22.07 9.23
C LEU A 41 11.89 23.52 9.38
N PHE A 42 10.61 23.72 9.72
CA PHE A 42 10.02 25.05 9.93
C PHE A 42 10.58 25.78 11.16
N ALA A 43 10.96 25.03 12.20
CA ALA A 43 11.52 25.60 13.42
C ALA A 43 13.01 25.97 13.30
N ASN A 44 13.73 25.43 12.31
CA ASN A 44 15.20 25.49 12.24
C ASN A 44 15.74 25.95 10.87
N PHE A 45 15.06 26.90 10.22
CA PHE A 45 15.39 27.31 8.85
C PHE A 45 16.86 27.72 8.60
N GLU A 46 17.52 28.30 9.60
CA GLU A 46 18.90 28.77 9.51
C GLU A 46 19.94 27.67 9.84
N GLU A 47 19.50 26.51 10.33
CA GLU A 47 20.41 25.42 10.68
C GLU A 47 21.15 24.92 9.44
N LYS A 48 22.47 24.77 9.55
CA LYS A 48 23.32 24.23 8.48
C LYS A 48 23.14 22.73 8.39
N ILE A 49 22.92 22.25 7.17
CA ILE A 49 22.81 20.82 6.88
C ILE A 49 24.21 20.22 6.66
N PRO A 50 24.53 19.05 7.23
CA PRO A 50 25.76 18.31 6.93
C PRO A 50 25.89 17.97 5.44
N ILE A 51 27.12 17.96 4.92
CA ILE A 51 27.39 17.70 3.50
C ILE A 51 26.86 16.33 3.04
N GLU A 52 26.91 15.32 3.90
CA GLU A 52 26.39 13.98 3.63
C GLU A 52 24.87 14.00 3.40
N THR A 53 24.15 14.72 4.26
CA THR A 53 22.70 14.93 4.14
C THR A 53 22.36 15.73 2.90
N THR A 54 23.14 16.76 2.57
CA THR A 54 23.01 17.50 1.30
C THR A 54 23.16 16.56 0.09
N ASN A 55 24.20 15.72 0.07
CA ASN A 55 24.45 14.78 -1.03
C ASN A 55 23.34 13.72 -1.15
N LYS A 56 22.77 13.28 -0.02
CA LYS A 56 21.62 12.36 0.00
C LYS A 56 20.36 13.05 -0.54
N TYR A 57 20.10 14.27 -0.09
CA TYR A 57 18.95 15.06 -0.53
C TYR A 57 19.00 15.36 -2.02
N GLN A 58 20.15 15.75 -2.55
CA GLN A 58 20.33 15.96 -3.99
C GLN A 58 20.02 14.69 -4.80
N ARG A 59 20.47 13.52 -4.33
CA ARG A 59 20.12 12.23 -4.97
C ARG A 59 18.62 11.93 -4.95
N PHE A 60 17.94 12.26 -3.86
CA PHE A 60 16.48 12.11 -3.77
C PHE A 60 15.76 13.06 -4.75
N ILE A 61 16.20 14.31 -4.84
CA ILE A 61 15.66 15.28 -5.80
C ILE A 61 15.89 14.82 -7.25
N GLN A 62 17.08 14.29 -7.59
CA GLN A 62 17.37 13.73 -8.92
C GLN A 62 16.47 12.54 -9.28
N ARG A 63 16.17 11.66 -8.32
CA ARG A 63 15.19 10.59 -8.51
C ARG A 63 13.79 11.16 -8.75
N ARG A 64 13.37 12.15 -7.97
CA ARG A 64 12.06 12.81 -8.14
C ARG A 64 11.95 13.53 -9.49
N GLN A 65 13.03 14.14 -9.98
CA GLN A 65 13.11 14.75 -11.32
C GLN A 65 12.83 13.75 -12.45
N ARG A 66 13.09 12.46 -12.24
CA ARG A 66 12.74 11.36 -13.15
C ARG A 66 11.32 10.84 -12.94
N GLN A 67 10.48 11.62 -12.27
CA GLN A 67 9.10 11.31 -11.92
C GLN A 67 8.95 10.08 -11.02
N GLU A 68 10.02 9.66 -10.30
CA GLU A 68 9.88 8.61 -9.30
C GLU A 68 9.00 9.11 -8.14
N PRO A 69 7.94 8.39 -7.74
CA PRO A 69 7.09 8.84 -6.63
C PRO A 69 7.87 8.96 -5.32
N VAL A 70 7.55 9.95 -4.48
CA VAL A 70 8.22 10.17 -3.19
C VAL A 70 8.19 8.91 -2.31
N SER A 71 7.09 8.17 -2.30
CA SER A 71 6.96 6.91 -1.55
C SER A 71 7.98 5.85 -2.00
N HIS A 72 8.27 5.74 -3.30
CA HIS A 72 9.28 4.84 -3.85
C HIS A 72 10.70 5.31 -3.58
N ILE A 73 10.93 6.63 -3.59
CA ILE A 73 12.22 7.21 -3.19
C ILE A 73 12.54 6.86 -1.73
N LEU A 74 11.53 6.97 -0.87
CA LEU A 74 11.65 6.69 0.56
C LEU A 74 11.49 5.21 0.93
N GLY A 75 10.97 4.37 0.04
CA GLY A 75 10.65 2.96 0.28
C GLY A 75 9.52 2.76 1.30
N LYS A 76 8.68 3.77 1.54
CA LYS A 76 7.61 3.70 2.54
C LYS A 76 6.43 4.62 2.22
N LYS A 77 5.26 4.28 2.76
CA LYS A 77 4.02 5.05 2.64
C LYS A 77 3.27 5.03 3.97
N GLU A 78 2.79 6.20 4.38
CA GLU A 78 1.82 6.30 5.48
C GLU A 78 0.43 5.93 4.97
N PHE A 79 -0.29 5.13 5.75
CA PHE A 79 -1.66 4.68 5.49
C PHE A 79 -2.32 4.32 6.82
N TYR A 80 -3.51 4.87 7.07
CA TYR A 80 -4.29 4.65 8.29
C TYR A 80 -3.48 4.82 9.60
N GLY A 81 -2.70 5.90 9.67
CA GLY A 81 -1.84 6.23 10.82
C GLY A 81 -0.60 5.34 11.01
N ARG A 82 -0.32 4.43 10.05
CA ARG A 82 0.78 3.46 10.11
C ARG A 82 1.75 3.66 8.95
N THR A 83 2.99 3.20 9.10
CA THR A 83 4.03 3.34 8.06
C THR A 83 4.38 1.99 7.45
N PHE A 84 3.92 1.76 6.23
CA PHE A 84 4.19 0.56 5.46
C PHE A 84 5.45 0.71 4.62
N TYR A 85 6.35 -0.27 4.70
CA TYR A 85 7.41 -0.46 3.72
C TYR A 85 6.78 -0.86 2.38
N ILE A 86 7.28 -0.26 1.30
CA ILE A 86 6.85 -0.55 -0.07
C ILE A 86 8.06 -0.68 -0.99
N ASN A 87 7.87 -1.38 -2.09
CA ASN A 87 8.85 -1.52 -3.15
C ASN A 87 8.13 -1.74 -4.50
N PRO A 88 8.84 -1.88 -5.63
CA PRO A 88 8.21 -2.08 -6.94
C PRO A 88 7.38 -3.37 -7.10
N HIS A 89 7.30 -4.23 -6.10
CA HIS A 89 6.51 -5.47 -6.14
C HIS A 89 5.12 -5.33 -5.52
N VAL A 90 4.78 -4.17 -4.95
CA VAL A 90 3.47 -3.90 -4.33
C VAL A 90 2.88 -2.58 -4.83
N LEU A 91 1.56 -2.48 -4.80
CA LEU A 91 0.87 -1.22 -4.99
C LEU A 91 1.15 -0.29 -3.79
N THR A 92 1.46 0.97 -4.04
CA THR A 92 1.52 1.99 -2.97
C THR A 92 0.12 2.13 -2.36
N PRO A 93 -0.06 1.97 -1.04
CA PRO A 93 -1.36 2.17 -0.39
C PRO A 93 -1.96 3.54 -0.73
N ARG A 94 -3.25 3.54 -1.10
CA ARG A 94 -3.97 4.72 -1.56
C ARG A 94 -4.93 5.19 -0.46
N PRO A 95 -5.06 6.51 -0.20
CA PRO A 95 -5.97 7.02 0.85
C PRO A 95 -7.41 6.53 0.67
N GLU A 96 -7.88 6.38 -0.57
CA GLU A 96 -9.22 5.89 -0.88
C GLU A 96 -9.46 4.46 -0.38
N THR A 97 -8.40 3.65 -0.23
CA THR A 97 -8.48 2.30 0.33
C THR A 97 -8.80 2.31 1.83
N GLU A 98 -8.60 3.42 2.55
CA GLU A 98 -8.98 3.54 3.96
C GLU A 98 -10.49 3.40 4.15
N ILE A 99 -11.30 3.83 3.17
CA ILE A 99 -12.76 3.69 3.20
C ILE A 99 -13.17 2.22 3.32
N LEU A 100 -12.47 1.29 2.64
CA LEU A 100 -12.77 -0.14 2.72
C LEU A 100 -12.60 -0.68 4.16
N ILE A 101 -11.58 -0.18 4.87
CA ILE A 101 -11.32 -0.54 6.26
C ILE A 101 -12.40 0.04 7.17
N GLU A 102 -12.74 1.32 6.98
CA GLU A 102 -13.80 1.99 7.75
C GLU A 102 -15.16 1.31 7.61
N GLN A 103 -15.49 0.81 6.41
CA GLN A 103 -16.73 0.08 6.16
C GLN A 103 -16.69 -1.34 6.75
N ALA A 104 -15.53 -2.00 6.80
CA ALA A 104 -15.41 -3.36 7.35
C ALA A 104 -15.41 -3.38 8.89
N LEU A 105 -14.74 -2.43 9.54
CA LEU A 105 -14.51 -2.42 10.99
C LEU A 105 -15.77 -2.58 11.86
N PRO A 106 -16.94 -1.95 11.56
CA PRO A 106 -18.15 -2.10 12.35
C PRO A 106 -18.69 -3.53 12.42
N PHE A 107 -18.42 -4.35 11.39
CA PHE A 107 -18.93 -5.73 11.28
C PHE A 107 -17.95 -6.79 11.84
N ILE A 108 -16.79 -6.36 12.33
CA ILE A 108 -15.78 -7.25 12.87
C ILE A 108 -15.96 -7.44 14.38
N ASP A 109 -16.23 -8.68 14.78
CA ASP A 109 -16.22 -9.19 16.15
C ASP A 109 -15.37 -10.49 16.26
N GLN A 110 -15.38 -11.13 17.44
CA GLN A 110 -14.60 -12.35 17.71
C GLN A 110 -15.06 -13.60 16.93
N LYS A 111 -16.27 -13.58 16.37
CA LYS A 111 -16.82 -14.63 15.52
C LYS A 111 -16.70 -14.30 14.03
N THR A 112 -16.08 -13.18 13.68
CA THR A 112 -15.81 -12.81 12.29
C THR A 112 -14.55 -13.50 11.76
N ALA A 113 -14.62 -14.05 10.55
CA ALA A 113 -13.45 -14.44 9.78
C ALA A 113 -13.16 -13.36 8.74
N VAL A 114 -11.93 -12.84 8.72
CA VAL A 114 -11.54 -11.79 7.76
C VAL A 114 -10.56 -12.36 6.75
N ILE A 115 -10.83 -12.11 5.47
CA ILE A 115 -10.00 -12.52 4.34
C ILE A 115 -9.69 -11.28 3.49
N ASP A 116 -8.41 -10.95 3.33
CA ASP A 116 -7.94 -9.87 2.48
C ASP A 116 -7.33 -10.45 1.19
N VAL A 117 -7.96 -10.17 0.05
CA VAL A 117 -7.61 -10.74 -1.26
C VAL A 117 -6.86 -9.73 -2.10
N GLY A 118 -5.65 -10.08 -2.54
CA GLY A 118 -4.72 -9.15 -3.18
C GLY A 118 -4.06 -8.23 -2.15
N THR A 119 -3.59 -8.80 -1.04
CA THR A 119 -3.14 -8.03 0.13
C THR A 119 -1.99 -7.06 -0.16
N GLY A 120 -1.18 -7.30 -1.19
CA GLY A 120 -0.11 -6.40 -1.61
C GLY A 120 0.90 -6.15 -0.50
N SER A 121 1.00 -4.89 -0.06
CA SER A 121 1.86 -4.49 1.07
C SER A 121 1.31 -4.89 2.46
N GLY A 122 0.13 -5.51 2.50
CA GLY A 122 -0.59 -5.87 3.72
C GLY A 122 -1.42 -4.73 4.32
N ALA A 123 -1.57 -3.60 3.61
CA ALA A 123 -2.18 -2.38 4.16
C ALA A 123 -3.55 -2.61 4.82
N ILE A 124 -4.44 -3.36 4.16
CA ILE A 124 -5.77 -3.66 4.69
C ILE A 124 -5.69 -4.72 5.79
N ALA A 125 -5.12 -5.90 5.50
CA ALA A 125 -5.03 -7.00 6.46
C ALA A 125 -4.37 -6.60 7.80
N ILE A 126 -3.24 -5.89 7.73
CA ILE A 126 -2.48 -5.45 8.92
C ILE A 126 -3.25 -4.42 9.71
N THR A 127 -3.90 -3.48 9.04
CA THR A 127 -4.70 -2.46 9.73
C THR A 127 -5.89 -3.11 10.45
N LEU A 128 -6.64 -4.00 9.77
CA LEU A 128 -7.76 -4.72 10.40
C LEU A 128 -7.29 -5.58 11.58
N ALA A 129 -6.17 -6.30 11.44
CA ALA A 129 -5.59 -7.07 12.53
C ALA A 129 -5.16 -6.17 13.72
N ALA A 130 -4.59 -4.99 13.45
CA ALA A 130 -4.15 -4.08 14.50
C ALA A 130 -5.32 -3.39 15.23
N GLU A 131 -6.39 -3.01 14.51
CA GLU A 131 -7.57 -2.37 15.12
C GLU A 131 -8.41 -3.33 15.95
N LYS A 132 -8.48 -4.61 15.56
CA LYS A 132 -9.42 -5.59 16.15
C LYS A 132 -8.76 -6.74 16.89
N GLN A 133 -7.47 -6.98 16.70
CA GLN A 133 -6.71 -8.11 17.27
C GLN A 133 -7.38 -9.46 16.99
N ILE A 134 -7.87 -9.65 15.77
CA ILE A 134 -8.50 -10.89 15.32
C ILE A 134 -7.67 -11.58 14.23
N PRO A 135 -7.84 -12.90 14.03
CA PRO A 135 -7.21 -13.61 12.93
C PRO A 135 -7.66 -13.09 11.56
N VAL A 136 -6.69 -12.75 10.70
CA VAL A 136 -6.90 -12.33 9.31
C VAL A 136 -6.17 -13.29 8.38
N ILE A 137 -6.79 -13.64 7.25
CA ILE A 137 -6.12 -14.38 6.18
C ILE A 137 -5.78 -13.41 5.06
N ALA A 138 -4.50 -13.21 4.79
CA ALA A 138 -4.00 -12.31 3.75
C ALA A 138 -3.52 -13.14 2.55
N ILE A 139 -4.13 -12.93 1.38
CA ILE A 139 -3.86 -13.71 0.17
C ILE A 139 -3.29 -12.80 -0.92
N ASP A 140 -2.23 -13.27 -1.58
CA ASP A 140 -1.73 -12.63 -2.80
C ASP A 140 -1.19 -13.70 -3.76
N ILE A 141 -1.26 -13.41 -5.05
CA ILE A 141 -0.64 -14.25 -6.08
C ILE A 141 0.89 -14.09 -6.09
N SER A 142 1.36 -12.90 -5.71
CA SER A 142 2.76 -12.51 -5.71
C SER A 142 3.45 -12.91 -4.40
N ARG A 143 4.41 -13.84 -4.49
CA ARG A 143 5.27 -14.21 -3.36
C ARG A 143 6.08 -13.01 -2.85
N GLN A 144 6.49 -12.12 -3.75
CA GLN A 144 7.21 -10.90 -3.41
C GLN A 144 6.32 -9.94 -2.61
N ALA A 145 5.05 -9.79 -2.98
CA ALA A 145 4.09 -8.98 -2.22
C ALA A 145 3.89 -9.54 -0.80
N LEU A 146 3.69 -10.86 -0.67
CA LEU A 146 3.55 -11.49 0.65
C LEU A 146 4.78 -11.32 1.54
N ALA A 147 5.99 -11.31 0.97
CA ALA A 147 7.20 -11.02 1.76
C ALA A 147 7.17 -9.60 2.34
N ILE A 148 6.65 -8.62 1.59
CA ILE A 148 6.48 -7.23 2.04
C ILE A 148 5.37 -7.13 3.08
N ALA A 149 4.22 -7.77 2.84
CA ALA A 149 3.13 -7.83 3.81
C ALA A 149 3.60 -8.44 5.14
N LYS A 150 4.36 -9.54 5.09
CA LYS A 150 4.93 -10.14 6.30
C LYS A 150 5.88 -9.20 7.03
N HIS A 151 6.80 -8.55 6.32
CA HIS A 151 7.72 -7.57 6.92
C HIS A 151 6.97 -6.41 7.60
N ASN A 152 5.92 -5.90 6.97
CA ASN A 152 5.09 -4.85 7.55
C ASN A 152 4.32 -5.34 8.79
N ALA A 153 3.80 -6.56 8.76
CA ALA A 153 3.07 -7.14 9.89
C ALA A 153 3.99 -7.38 11.10
N GLU A 154 5.24 -7.79 10.88
CA GLU A 154 6.26 -7.92 11.93
C GLU A 154 6.57 -6.55 12.57
N LYS A 155 6.73 -5.52 11.74
CA LYS A 155 7.00 -4.15 12.20
C LYS A 155 5.83 -3.57 13.01
N GLU A 156 4.60 -3.82 12.58
CA GLU A 156 3.37 -3.42 13.29
C GLU A 156 2.98 -4.37 14.43
N LYS A 157 3.78 -5.43 14.68
CA LYS A 157 3.59 -6.41 15.77
C LYS A 157 2.26 -7.16 15.73
N VAL A 158 1.76 -7.43 14.52
CA VAL A 158 0.50 -8.18 14.31
C VAL A 158 0.69 -9.43 13.45
N ALA A 159 1.93 -9.82 13.14
CA ALA A 159 2.23 -11.00 12.31
C ALA A 159 1.55 -12.29 12.82
N ASP A 160 1.44 -12.47 14.13
CA ASP A 160 0.82 -13.66 14.74
C ASP A 160 -0.70 -13.73 14.53
N TYR A 161 -1.34 -12.60 14.19
CA TYR A 161 -2.76 -12.54 13.85
C TYR A 161 -3.01 -12.80 12.36
N ILE A 162 -1.97 -12.91 11.53
CA ILE A 162 -2.15 -12.93 10.06
C ILE A 162 -1.59 -14.21 9.45
N ALA A 163 -2.48 -14.97 8.81
CA ALA A 163 -2.11 -16.10 7.97
C ALA A 163 -1.86 -15.63 6.52
N PHE A 164 -0.60 -15.65 6.08
CA PHE A 164 -0.22 -15.30 4.71
C PHE A 164 -0.28 -16.51 3.78
N LEU A 165 -1.09 -16.42 2.73
CA LEU A 165 -1.28 -17.50 1.77
C LEU A 165 -0.97 -17.03 0.34
N GLN A 166 -0.13 -17.79 -0.36
CA GLN A 166 0.10 -17.56 -1.79
C GLN A 166 -0.96 -18.26 -2.63
N GLY A 167 -1.58 -17.55 -3.56
CA GLY A 167 -2.40 -18.15 -4.60
C GLY A 167 -3.36 -17.16 -5.26
N ASP A 168 -4.18 -17.70 -6.15
CA ASP A 168 -5.09 -16.92 -6.98
C ASP A 168 -6.45 -16.72 -6.29
N LEU A 169 -6.73 -15.47 -5.91
CA LEU A 169 -7.96 -15.07 -5.22
C LEU A 169 -8.23 -15.97 -4.00
N LEU A 170 -9.41 -16.59 -3.90
CA LEU A 170 -9.79 -17.46 -2.76
C LEU A 170 -9.32 -18.91 -2.93
N GLN A 171 -8.59 -19.27 -3.99
CA GLN A 171 -8.16 -20.65 -4.22
C GLN A 171 -7.44 -21.28 -3.01
N PRO A 172 -6.52 -20.59 -2.29
CA PRO A 172 -5.84 -21.16 -1.13
C PRO A 172 -6.80 -21.56 0.01
N ILE A 173 -7.92 -20.85 0.14
CA ILE A 173 -8.94 -21.12 1.15
C ILE A 173 -9.58 -22.50 0.91
N PHE A 174 -9.89 -22.80 -0.35
CA PHE A 174 -10.56 -24.03 -0.74
C PHE A 174 -9.62 -25.24 -0.66
N VAL A 175 -8.37 -25.08 -1.10
CA VAL A 175 -7.35 -26.14 -1.07
C VAL A 175 -6.99 -26.52 0.36
N LYS A 176 -6.81 -25.54 1.24
CA LYS A 176 -6.45 -25.78 2.65
C LYS A 176 -7.64 -26.18 3.53
N LYS A 177 -8.84 -26.31 2.96
CA LYS A 177 -10.08 -26.71 3.64
C LYS A 177 -10.38 -25.89 4.91
N PHE A 178 -10.16 -24.58 4.85
CA PHE A 178 -10.65 -23.69 5.91
C PHE A 178 -12.17 -23.84 6.04
N ASN A 179 -12.64 -23.75 7.28
CA ASN A 179 -14.05 -23.87 7.63
C ASN A 179 -14.49 -22.57 8.32
N PHE A 180 -15.51 -21.93 7.74
CA PHE A 180 -16.11 -20.69 8.26
C PHE A 180 -17.54 -20.88 8.76
N HIS A 181 -17.96 -22.12 9.03
CA HIS A 181 -19.25 -22.38 9.67
C HIS A 181 -19.33 -21.70 11.04
N ASN A 182 -20.53 -21.21 11.36
CA ASN A 182 -20.89 -20.40 12.51
C ASN A 182 -20.12 -19.07 12.62
N LYS A 183 -19.57 -18.57 11.50
CA LYS A 183 -18.86 -17.29 11.42
C LYS A 183 -19.44 -16.40 10.32
N THR A 184 -19.47 -15.10 10.59
CA THR A 184 -19.61 -14.10 9.52
C THR A 184 -18.27 -13.97 8.81
N THR A 185 -18.24 -14.08 7.49
CA THR A 185 -17.01 -13.89 6.72
C THR A 185 -17.01 -12.51 6.09
N ILE A 186 -15.96 -11.73 6.33
CA ILE A 186 -15.72 -10.46 5.66
C ILE A 186 -14.57 -10.66 4.68
N ILE A 187 -14.79 -10.29 3.42
CA ILE A 187 -13.80 -10.37 2.36
C ILE A 187 -13.47 -8.96 1.88
N THR A 188 -12.24 -8.51 2.10
CA THR A 188 -11.75 -7.26 1.52
C THR A 188 -10.99 -7.55 0.24
N ALA A 189 -11.17 -6.71 -0.78
CA ALA A 189 -10.59 -6.95 -2.10
C ALA A 189 -10.34 -5.64 -2.85
N ASN A 190 -9.14 -5.06 -2.69
CA ASN A 190 -8.67 -3.97 -3.55
C ASN A 190 -7.91 -4.55 -4.75
N LEU A 191 -8.65 -5.22 -5.63
CA LEU A 191 -8.10 -5.94 -6.78
C LEU A 191 -7.73 -4.99 -7.92
N PRO A 192 -6.89 -5.43 -8.88
CA PRO A 192 -6.58 -4.65 -10.07
C PRO A 192 -7.86 -4.32 -10.85
N TYR A 193 -8.12 -3.04 -11.09
CA TYR A 193 -9.37 -2.57 -11.72
C TYR A 193 -9.16 -1.73 -12.99
N ILE A 194 -7.91 -1.54 -13.44
CA ILE A 194 -7.63 -0.69 -14.61
C ILE A 194 -7.81 -1.51 -15.90
N PRO A 195 -8.66 -1.07 -16.84
CA PRO A 195 -8.77 -1.71 -18.16
C PRO A 195 -7.43 -1.70 -18.91
N HIS A 196 -7.14 -2.77 -19.65
CA HIS A 196 -5.89 -2.90 -20.41
C HIS A 196 -5.68 -1.74 -21.39
N LYS A 197 -6.75 -1.21 -21.99
CA LYS A 197 -6.66 -0.04 -22.89
C LYS A 197 -6.26 1.24 -22.14
N LYS A 198 -6.71 1.42 -20.88
CA LYS A 198 -6.35 2.58 -20.05
C LYS A 198 -4.92 2.48 -19.53
N TRP A 199 -4.39 1.28 -19.32
CA TRP A 199 -2.98 1.07 -18.95
C TRP A 199 -2.01 1.81 -19.86
N LEU A 200 -2.26 1.84 -21.18
CA LEU A 200 -1.40 2.53 -22.13
C LEU A 200 -1.35 4.06 -21.92
N ASN A 201 -2.36 4.63 -21.26
CA ASN A 201 -2.53 6.08 -21.09
C ASN A 201 -2.36 6.56 -19.64
N LEU A 202 -2.06 5.67 -18.67
CA LEU A 202 -1.75 6.10 -17.30
C LEU A 202 -0.53 7.04 -17.25
N ASP A 203 -0.39 7.75 -16.16
CA ASP A 203 0.79 8.58 -15.91
C ASP A 203 2.07 7.73 -15.78
N ASN A 204 3.19 8.33 -16.16
CA ASN A 204 4.48 7.65 -16.20
C ASN A 204 5.01 7.28 -14.81
N ASP A 205 4.64 8.03 -13.78
CA ASP A 205 5.00 7.78 -12.39
C ASP A 205 4.27 6.57 -11.80
N VAL A 206 3.10 6.20 -12.33
CA VAL A 206 2.42 4.95 -11.97
C VAL A 206 2.98 3.78 -12.78
N LYS A 207 3.01 3.87 -14.12
CA LYS A 207 3.44 2.73 -14.96
C LYS A 207 4.86 2.25 -14.74
N LYS A 208 5.78 3.16 -14.39
CA LYS A 208 7.21 2.83 -14.28
C LYS A 208 7.59 2.25 -12.92
N TYR A 209 6.82 2.56 -11.87
CA TYR A 209 7.24 2.28 -10.49
C TYR A 209 6.32 1.31 -9.77
N GLU A 210 5.10 1.08 -10.26
CA GLU A 210 4.15 0.13 -9.67
C GLU A 210 3.95 -1.11 -10.55
N PRO A 211 3.74 -2.29 -9.95
CA PRO A 211 3.68 -3.53 -10.70
C PRO A 211 2.38 -3.62 -11.52
N LYS A 212 2.50 -3.88 -12.83
CA LYS A 212 1.36 -4.01 -13.75
C LYS A 212 0.29 -4.98 -13.23
N ILE A 213 0.70 -6.08 -12.59
CA ILE A 213 -0.21 -7.10 -12.03
C ILE A 213 -1.11 -6.56 -10.92
N ALA A 214 -0.70 -5.51 -10.20
CA ALA A 214 -1.51 -4.89 -9.16
C ALA A 214 -2.46 -3.80 -9.69
N LEU A 215 -2.38 -3.47 -10.99
CA LEU A 215 -3.10 -2.35 -11.59
C LEU A 215 -4.08 -2.82 -12.67
N VAL A 216 -3.66 -3.69 -13.58
CA VAL A 216 -4.45 -4.08 -14.75
C VAL A 216 -5.42 -5.21 -14.43
N GLY A 217 -6.72 -4.90 -14.53
CA GLY A 217 -7.84 -5.79 -14.22
C GLY A 217 -8.47 -6.50 -15.42
N GLY A 218 -7.74 -6.64 -16.53
CA GLY A 218 -8.25 -7.30 -17.74
C GLY A 218 -8.81 -6.35 -18.80
N VAL A 219 -9.81 -6.80 -19.57
CA VAL A 219 -10.27 -6.07 -20.77
C VAL A 219 -11.00 -4.79 -20.39
N ASP A 220 -11.95 -4.89 -19.48
CA ASP A 220 -12.76 -3.79 -18.95
C ASP A 220 -12.39 -3.39 -17.51
N GLY A 221 -11.45 -4.12 -16.89
CA GLY A 221 -10.99 -3.90 -15.53
C GLY A 221 -11.74 -4.72 -14.48
N LEU A 222 -12.70 -5.56 -14.86
CA LEU A 222 -13.54 -6.28 -13.91
C LEU A 222 -13.23 -7.78 -13.80
N ASP A 223 -12.31 -8.31 -14.61
CA ASP A 223 -12.02 -9.75 -14.71
C ASP A 223 -11.76 -10.40 -13.34
N TYR A 224 -11.00 -9.74 -12.44
CA TYR A 224 -10.72 -10.32 -11.12
C TYR A 224 -11.91 -10.31 -10.17
N TYR A 225 -12.79 -9.30 -10.27
CA TYR A 225 -14.02 -9.26 -9.50
C TYR A 225 -14.99 -10.34 -9.96
N ASP A 226 -15.16 -10.52 -11.28
CA ASP A 226 -15.98 -11.59 -11.85
C ASP A 226 -15.48 -12.98 -11.41
N ARG A 227 -14.17 -13.19 -11.46
CA ARG A 227 -13.54 -14.44 -11.02
C ARG A 227 -13.71 -14.66 -9.51
N LEU A 228 -13.57 -13.62 -8.69
CA LEU A 228 -13.79 -13.70 -7.24
C LEU A 228 -15.23 -14.10 -6.92
N LEU A 229 -16.21 -13.44 -7.55
CA LEU A 229 -17.63 -13.74 -7.39
C LEU A 229 -17.97 -15.14 -7.89
N GLN A 230 -17.36 -15.60 -8.99
CA GLN A 230 -17.52 -16.97 -9.49
C GLN A 230 -16.96 -18.01 -8.50
N GLN A 231 -15.78 -17.76 -7.91
CA GLN A 231 -15.20 -18.61 -6.88
C GLN A 231 -16.11 -18.71 -5.65
N LEU A 232 -16.68 -17.59 -5.21
CA LEU A 232 -17.65 -17.55 -4.12
C LEU A 232 -18.92 -18.34 -4.44
N LYS A 233 -19.49 -18.12 -5.63
CA LYS A 233 -20.69 -18.83 -6.10
C LYS A 233 -20.50 -20.35 -6.08
N ASN A 234 -19.37 -20.83 -6.59
CA ASN A 234 -19.06 -22.26 -6.66
C ASN A 234 -18.79 -22.89 -5.28
N ASN A 235 -18.42 -22.08 -4.29
CA ASN A 235 -18.03 -22.55 -2.95
C ASN A 235 -18.98 -22.02 -1.85
N ARG A 236 -20.20 -21.60 -2.20
CA ARG A 236 -21.16 -20.99 -1.26
C ARG A 236 -21.39 -21.83 -0.01
N HIS A 237 -21.38 -23.16 -0.14
CA HIS A 237 -21.56 -24.10 0.97
C HIS A 237 -20.49 -24.00 2.08
N LYS A 238 -19.36 -23.32 1.86
CA LYS A 238 -18.31 -23.09 2.85
C LYS A 238 -18.54 -21.87 3.75
N PHE A 239 -19.51 -21.02 3.41
CA PHE A 239 -19.74 -19.75 4.07
C PHE A 239 -21.20 -19.65 4.50
N ASP A 240 -21.43 -19.35 5.77
CA ASP A 240 -22.79 -19.17 6.30
C ASP A 240 -23.32 -17.75 6.02
N SER A 241 -22.44 -16.76 6.11
CA SER A 241 -22.72 -15.35 5.79
C SER A 241 -21.46 -14.69 5.22
N ILE A 242 -21.61 -13.84 4.21
CA ILE A 242 -20.51 -13.12 3.55
C ILE A 242 -20.87 -11.63 3.46
N ILE A 243 -19.91 -10.79 3.84
CA ILE A 243 -19.83 -9.36 3.50
C ILE A 243 -18.60 -9.20 2.60
N ILE A 244 -18.74 -8.54 1.45
CA ILE A 244 -17.67 -8.25 0.50
C ILE A 244 -17.67 -6.77 0.13
#